data_AF-A0A497TVD1-F1
#
_entry.id   AF-A0A497TVD1-F1
#
_cell.length_a   1.000
_cell.length_b   1.000
_cell.length_c   1.000
_cell.angle_alpha   90.00
_cell.angle_beta   90.00
_cell.angle_gamma   90.00
#
_symmetry.space_group_name_H-M   'P 1'
#
loop_
_entity.id
_entity.type
_entity.pdbx_description
1 polymer ?
#
loop_
_entity_poly.entity_id
_entity_poly.type
_entity_poly.pdbx_seq_one_letter_code
_entity_poly.pdbx_strand_id
1 'polypeptide(L)'
;MKVQKQSNDTPVEQSFIATCAMPQKADYRPLKVALLDINERFENRLRYFFSDRCQGDYVIDADPQSADICLIDLDGLRGKSYWAKHAEHQHNCPAILLSLHKTEVENAKWLQKPLQADLLHSELEKIREKLHLQQRQVAPVSLPESSAETELALSGHHQELRHKIKSLQALLKKEKIRRAQLSAYKQGGQADNPLLLSEPAAAPIKQISGGKQEIKTAVPFIGSTPDVDLDNETQLAWVQYDPKRFLIGRVQKAVKLAETSGRPVSISSSHGSITIVPMTREVLVEIDGQRLQSLASQPVNDDEYLLSVQDSVCDIPGRTHRRPVEAFVWELTLWTCLGRIPVNVSPNNKVVFKHWPNLTRLQIFPQATRIAALWAKQTHTLASTAQALEIPQRYVFSFFSAAHAIGLATTEEAVNEGIATEEKAVKSNGNKTLFRKILRQLNLH
;
A
#
# COMPACT_ATOMS: atom_id res chain seq x y z
N MET A 1 -20.04 81.72 -51.92
CA MET A 1 -19.93 80.60 -52.88
C MET A 1 -19.36 79.39 -52.15
N LYS A 2 -19.89 78.19 -52.45
CA LYS A 2 -19.56 76.85 -51.92
C LYS A 2 -18.04 76.60 -51.87
N VAL A 3 -17.47 75.79 -50.96
CA VAL A 3 -17.35 74.30 -50.98
C VAL A 3 -16.52 73.97 -49.72
N GLN A 4 -17.01 73.27 -48.68
CA GLN A 4 -17.12 71.82 -48.46
C GLN A 4 -16.03 71.27 -47.51
N LYS A 5 -16.51 70.58 -46.46
CA LYS A 5 -15.78 69.87 -45.40
C LYS A 5 -14.82 68.81 -45.94
N GLN A 6 -13.71 68.60 -45.24
CA GLN A 6 -13.24 67.26 -44.87
C GLN A 6 -12.46 67.33 -43.54
N SER A 7 -12.95 66.55 -42.58
CA SER A 7 -12.39 66.29 -41.26
C SER A 7 -11.37 65.15 -41.37
N ASN A 8 -10.17 65.35 -40.84
CA ASN A 8 -9.29 64.26 -40.42
C ASN A 8 -8.81 64.59 -39.00
N ASP A 9 -9.45 63.92 -38.03
CA ASP A 9 -8.96 63.80 -36.67
C ASP A 9 -7.83 62.77 -36.65
N THR A 10 -6.63 63.21 -36.24
CA THR A 10 -5.58 62.34 -35.70
C THR A 10 -5.12 62.92 -34.36
N PRO A 11 -5.41 62.28 -33.22
CA PRO A 11 -4.77 62.60 -31.97
C PRO A 11 -3.51 61.76 -31.78
N VAL A 12 -2.38 62.46 -31.84
CA VAL A 12 -1.17 62.35 -31.02
C VAL A 12 -1.06 61.09 -30.14
N GLU A 13 -0.04 60.29 -30.45
CA GLU A 13 0.49 59.19 -29.63
C GLU A 13 0.79 59.66 -28.19
N GLN A 14 0.01 59.15 -27.24
CA GLN A 14 0.44 59.06 -25.85
C GLN A 14 0.91 57.63 -25.60
N SER A 15 2.23 57.50 -25.44
CA SER A 15 2.93 56.31 -25.00
C SER A 15 2.38 55.82 -23.64
N PHE A 16 1.52 54.81 -23.66
CA PHE A 16 1.25 54.00 -22.48
C PHE A 16 2.42 53.03 -22.30
N ILE A 17 3.32 53.35 -21.37
CA ILE A 17 4.17 52.33 -20.75
C ILE A 17 3.21 51.41 -20.00
N ALA A 18 2.88 50.27 -20.59
CA ALA A 18 2.21 49.19 -19.89
C ALA A 18 3.12 48.80 -18.72
N THR A 19 2.72 49.22 -17.52
CA THR A 19 3.33 48.74 -16.28
C THR A 19 3.04 47.25 -16.23
N CYS A 20 4.03 46.42 -16.54
CA CYS A 20 3.95 44.96 -16.41
C CYS A 20 3.72 44.60 -14.94
N ALA A 21 2.46 44.59 -14.52
CA ALA A 21 2.07 44.00 -13.25
C ALA A 21 2.49 42.52 -13.26
N MET A 22 3.19 42.09 -12.21
CA MET A 22 3.43 40.67 -11.95
C MET A 22 2.06 39.97 -11.86
N PRO A 23 1.83 38.84 -12.56
CA PRO A 23 0.58 38.11 -12.43
C PRO A 23 0.39 37.71 -10.96
N GLN A 24 -0.83 37.86 -10.46
CA GLN A 24 -1.17 37.38 -9.13
C GLN A 24 -1.08 35.84 -9.13
N LYS A 25 -0.62 35.23 -8.03
CA LYS A 25 -0.37 33.77 -7.88
C LYS A 25 -1.54 32.86 -8.36
N ALA A 26 -2.75 33.41 -8.48
CA ALA A 26 -3.96 32.74 -8.93
C ALA A 26 -3.98 32.33 -10.43
N ASP A 27 -3.06 32.80 -11.27
CA ASP A 27 -3.11 32.58 -12.74
C ASP A 27 -2.21 31.42 -13.25
N TYR A 28 -1.53 30.70 -12.37
CA TYR A 28 -0.57 29.68 -12.78
C TYR A 28 -1.23 28.30 -12.93
N ARG A 29 -0.91 27.60 -14.04
CA ARG A 29 -1.26 26.17 -14.19
C ARG A 29 -0.59 25.35 -13.06
N PRO A 30 -1.25 24.31 -12.53
CA PRO A 30 -0.60 23.37 -11.61
C PRO A 30 0.61 22.72 -12.27
N LEU A 31 1.72 22.64 -11.53
CA LEU A 31 2.95 21.98 -12.00
C LEU A 31 2.90 20.48 -11.72
N LYS A 32 3.34 19.70 -12.69
CA LYS A 32 3.43 18.24 -12.61
C LYS A 32 4.72 17.83 -11.89
N VAL A 33 4.58 16.97 -10.90
CA VAL A 33 5.68 16.51 -10.04
C VAL A 33 5.84 15.00 -10.18
N ALA A 34 6.98 14.54 -10.70
CA ALA A 34 7.33 13.13 -10.72
C ALA A 34 8.01 12.73 -9.40
N LEU A 35 7.59 11.59 -8.86
CA LEU A 35 8.15 11.03 -7.63
C LEU A 35 8.99 9.79 -7.98
N LEU A 36 10.30 9.87 -7.77
CA LEU A 36 11.25 8.82 -8.12
C LEU A 36 11.83 8.16 -6.86
N ASP A 37 11.65 6.84 -6.78
CA ASP A 37 12.11 5.99 -5.66
C ASP A 37 11.53 6.35 -4.29
N ILE A 38 10.37 7.02 -4.30
CA ILE A 38 9.62 7.42 -3.11
C ILE A 38 8.62 6.30 -2.76
N ASN A 39 8.58 5.88 -1.50
CA ASN A 39 7.62 4.87 -1.04
C ASN A 39 6.18 5.41 -0.95
N GLU A 40 5.20 4.52 -1.05
CA GLU A 40 3.76 4.83 -1.04
C GLU A 40 3.33 5.67 0.17
N ARG A 41 3.89 5.38 1.36
CA ARG A 41 3.57 6.15 2.58
C ARG A 41 4.01 7.60 2.44
N PHE A 42 5.17 7.86 1.84
CA PHE A 42 5.67 9.20 1.65
C PHE A 42 4.97 9.90 0.48
N GLU A 43 4.68 9.19 -0.61
CA GLU A 43 3.83 9.69 -1.69
C GLU A 43 2.47 10.18 -1.15
N ASN A 44 1.79 9.39 -0.31
CA ASN A 44 0.50 9.77 0.26
C ASN A 44 0.59 11.05 1.12
N ARG A 45 1.71 11.25 1.84
CA ARG A 45 1.95 12.51 2.58
C ARG A 45 2.17 13.67 1.62
N LEU A 46 2.92 13.49 0.54
CA LEU A 46 3.14 14.52 -0.47
C LEU A 46 1.83 14.89 -1.18
N ARG A 47 0.99 13.90 -1.50
CA ARG A 47 -0.34 14.12 -2.08
C ARG A 47 -1.20 15.03 -1.20
N TYR A 48 -1.25 14.77 0.11
CA TYR A 48 -1.96 15.62 1.06
C TYR A 48 -1.33 17.01 1.18
N PHE A 49 0.00 17.08 1.26
CA PHE A 49 0.73 18.35 1.33
C PHE A 49 0.47 19.25 0.10
N PHE A 50 0.43 18.68 -1.11
CA PHE A 50 0.14 19.44 -2.33
C PHE A 50 -1.32 19.90 -2.39
N SER A 51 -2.28 19.06 -1.99
CA SER A 51 -3.69 19.44 -2.02
C SER A 51 -4.07 20.45 -0.93
N ASP A 52 -3.57 20.27 0.29
CA ASP A 52 -4.00 21.02 1.47
C ASP A 52 -3.16 22.30 1.67
N ARG A 53 -1.83 22.14 1.70
CA ARG A 53 -0.90 23.23 2.03
C ARG A 53 -0.46 24.04 0.82
N CYS A 54 -0.40 23.42 -0.36
CA CYS A 54 -0.09 24.10 -1.62
C CYS A 54 -1.34 24.38 -2.48
N GLN A 55 -2.55 24.20 -1.93
CA GLN A 55 -3.82 24.55 -2.58
C GLN A 55 -4.00 23.96 -4.00
N GLY A 56 -3.36 22.84 -4.31
CA GLY A 56 -3.43 22.18 -5.61
C GLY A 56 -2.48 22.74 -6.68
N ASP A 57 -1.55 23.61 -6.32
CA ASP A 57 -0.54 24.18 -7.22
C ASP A 57 0.43 23.13 -7.81
N TYR A 58 0.48 21.94 -7.21
CA TYR A 58 1.33 20.83 -7.61
C TYR A 58 0.49 19.56 -7.71
N VAL A 59 0.70 18.79 -8.79
CA VAL A 59 0.00 17.52 -9.03
C VAL A 59 1.01 16.41 -9.29
N ILE A 60 0.81 15.25 -8.69
CA ILE A 60 1.69 14.09 -8.89
C ILE A 60 1.43 13.51 -10.28
N ASP A 61 2.48 13.38 -11.08
CA ASP A 61 2.44 12.74 -12.40
C ASP A 61 3.12 11.37 -12.34
N ALA A 62 2.53 10.39 -13.05
CA ALA A 62 3.03 9.03 -13.11
C ALA A 62 4.16 8.87 -14.14
N ASP A 63 4.22 9.77 -15.13
CA ASP A 63 5.27 9.78 -16.15
C ASP A 63 6.36 10.83 -15.82
N PRO A 64 7.59 10.41 -15.52
CA PRO A 64 8.71 11.32 -15.28
C PRO A 64 9.09 12.17 -16.49
N GLN A 65 8.78 11.72 -17.72
CA GLN A 65 9.14 12.46 -18.93
C GLN A 65 8.23 13.66 -19.18
N SER A 66 6.99 13.64 -18.68
CA SER A 66 6.04 14.74 -18.80
C SER A 66 5.99 15.66 -17.58
N ALA A 67 6.84 15.43 -16.58
CA ALA A 67 6.83 16.18 -15.34
C ALA A 67 7.60 17.51 -15.44
N ASP A 68 7.07 18.55 -14.79
CA ASP A 68 7.70 19.86 -14.70
C ASP A 68 8.78 19.90 -13.60
N ILE A 69 8.70 19.02 -12.59
CA ILE A 69 9.64 18.90 -11.47
C ILE A 69 9.85 17.42 -11.11
N CYS A 70 11.09 17.02 -10.80
CA CYS A 70 11.39 15.69 -10.25
C CYS A 70 11.74 15.77 -8.75
N LEU A 71 11.08 14.94 -7.91
CA LEU A 71 11.56 14.64 -6.56
C LEU A 71 12.18 13.25 -6.55
N ILE A 72 13.43 13.13 -6.13
CA ILE A 72 14.18 11.88 -6.16
C ILE A 72 14.64 11.53 -4.75
N ASP A 73 14.23 10.39 -4.23
CA ASP A 73 14.81 9.81 -3.02
C ASP A 73 16.16 9.14 -3.37
N LEU A 74 17.28 9.71 -2.94
CA LEU A 74 18.62 9.15 -3.22
C LEU A 74 19.02 7.99 -2.32
N ASP A 75 18.43 7.89 -1.12
CA ASP A 75 18.74 6.80 -0.19
C ASP A 75 17.93 5.53 -0.50
N GLY A 76 16.94 5.66 -1.39
CA GLY A 76 16.23 4.53 -1.96
C GLY A 76 17.13 3.67 -2.83
N LEU A 77 16.65 2.46 -3.13
CA LEU A 77 17.38 1.41 -3.83
C LEU A 77 17.82 1.81 -5.25
N ARG A 78 17.02 2.64 -5.92
CA ARG A 78 17.21 3.09 -7.31
C ARG A 78 17.49 4.58 -7.40
N GLY A 79 17.46 5.32 -6.29
CA GLY A 79 17.64 6.77 -6.22
C GLY A 79 18.84 7.30 -6.99
N LYS A 80 20.01 6.71 -6.73
CA LYS A 80 21.25 7.05 -7.44
C LYS A 80 21.19 6.75 -8.94
N SER A 81 20.52 5.66 -9.34
CA SER A 81 20.33 5.31 -10.75
C SER A 81 19.37 6.27 -11.45
N TYR A 82 18.28 6.69 -10.79
CA TYR A 82 17.38 7.72 -11.31
C TYR A 82 18.08 9.06 -11.45
N TRP A 83 18.91 9.45 -10.48
CA TRP A 83 19.72 10.66 -10.60
C TRP A 83 20.72 10.60 -11.75
N ALA A 84 21.45 9.49 -11.90
CA ALA A 84 22.39 9.31 -13.01
C ALA A 84 21.69 9.44 -14.37
N LYS A 85 20.55 8.78 -14.55
CA LYS A 85 19.73 8.92 -15.78
C LYS A 85 19.25 10.35 -15.98
N HIS A 86 18.76 11.00 -14.93
CA HIS A 86 18.29 12.39 -15.01
C HIS A 86 19.42 13.36 -15.41
N ALA A 87 20.63 13.16 -14.87
CA ALA A 87 21.81 13.97 -15.17
C ALA A 87 22.35 13.73 -16.61
N GLU A 88 22.34 12.49 -17.09
CA GLU A 88 22.80 12.12 -18.44
C GLU A 88 21.94 12.71 -19.55
N HIS A 89 20.63 12.79 -19.35
CA HIS A 89 19.70 13.20 -20.41
C HIS A 89 19.61 14.74 -20.58
N GLN A 90 20.39 15.52 -19.83
CA GLN A 90 20.30 16.99 -19.76
C GLN A 90 18.84 17.47 -19.75
N HIS A 91 17.97 16.74 -19.05
CA HIS A 91 16.58 17.12 -18.95
C HIS A 91 16.53 18.46 -18.23
N ASN A 92 15.95 19.47 -18.90
CA ASN A 92 15.76 20.82 -18.33
C ASN A 92 14.68 20.84 -17.21
N CYS A 93 14.31 19.66 -16.70
CA CYS A 93 13.38 19.47 -15.59
C CYS A 93 14.17 19.65 -14.28
N PRO A 94 13.85 20.66 -13.46
CA PRO A 94 14.51 20.86 -12.17
C PRO A 94 14.25 19.68 -11.22
N ALA A 95 15.29 19.26 -10.51
CA ALA A 95 15.23 18.14 -9.55
C ALA A 95 15.47 18.59 -8.10
N ILE A 96 14.72 17.98 -7.18
CA ILE A 96 14.93 18.04 -5.74
C ILE A 96 15.36 16.65 -5.26
N LEU A 97 16.54 16.56 -4.65
CA LEU A 97 17.11 15.31 -4.13
C LEU A 97 16.86 15.20 -2.62
N LEU A 98 16.26 14.10 -2.20
CA LEU A 98 15.97 13.81 -0.80
C LEU A 98 16.99 12.80 -0.28
N SER A 99 17.83 13.18 0.69
CA SER A 99 18.79 12.25 1.30
C SER A 99 19.04 12.53 2.78
N LEU A 100 19.38 11.48 3.54
CA LEU A 100 19.92 11.60 4.90
C LEU A 100 21.31 12.25 4.92
N HIS A 101 22.11 12.01 3.87
CA HIS A 101 23.46 12.50 3.76
C HIS A 101 23.53 13.73 2.85
N LYS A 102 24.29 14.74 3.28
CA LYS A 102 24.50 15.95 2.50
C LYS A 102 25.08 15.56 1.14
N THR A 103 24.37 15.95 0.08
CA THR A 103 24.76 15.70 -1.31
C THR A 103 24.83 17.03 -2.02
N GLU A 104 26.03 17.46 -2.39
CA GLU A 104 26.23 18.64 -3.23
C GLU A 104 26.22 18.19 -4.68
N VAL A 105 25.28 18.71 -5.45
CA VAL A 105 25.06 18.37 -6.85
C VAL A 105 24.82 19.65 -7.63
N GLU A 106 25.45 19.77 -8.79
CA GLU A 106 25.15 20.83 -9.73
C GLU A 106 23.75 20.58 -10.32
N ASN A 107 22.98 21.65 -10.50
CA ASN A 107 21.64 21.65 -11.13
C ASN A 107 20.52 20.88 -10.39
N ALA A 108 20.71 20.52 -9.12
CA ALA A 108 19.62 19.99 -8.28
C ALA A 108 19.70 20.50 -6.84
N LYS A 109 18.54 20.60 -6.19
CA LYS A 109 18.46 21.03 -4.79
C LYS A 109 18.40 19.83 -3.86
N TRP A 110 19.38 19.70 -2.97
CA TRP A 110 19.32 18.70 -1.89
C TRP A 110 18.48 19.19 -0.71
N LEU A 111 17.61 18.31 -0.21
CA LEU A 111 16.84 18.45 1.02
C LEU A 111 17.10 17.27 1.96
N GLN A 112 17.37 17.58 3.22
CA GLN A 112 17.66 16.58 4.24
C GLN A 112 16.39 15.86 4.69
N LYS A 113 16.50 14.54 4.93
CA LYS A 113 15.48 13.77 5.64
C LYS A 113 15.73 13.81 7.16
N PRO A 114 14.69 13.92 8.01
CA PRO A 114 13.27 13.97 7.68
C PRO A 114 12.85 15.29 7.02
N LEU A 115 12.04 15.21 5.97
CA LEU A 115 11.70 16.36 5.13
C LEU A 115 10.78 17.34 5.88
N GLN A 116 11.22 18.60 5.99
CA GLN A 116 10.43 19.68 6.56
C GLN A 116 9.49 20.30 5.51
N ALA A 117 8.21 20.44 5.86
CA ALA A 117 7.17 20.91 4.94
C ALA A 117 7.44 22.34 4.43
N ASP A 118 7.86 23.25 5.31
CA ASP A 118 8.14 24.65 4.94
C ASP A 118 9.34 24.76 4.00
N LEU A 119 10.37 23.95 4.24
CA LEU A 119 11.56 23.92 3.39
C LEU A 119 11.21 23.40 2.00
N LEU A 120 10.47 22.28 1.91
CA LEU A 120 9.99 21.76 0.63
C LEU A 120 9.13 22.79 -0.12
N HIS A 121 8.18 23.44 0.58
CA HIS A 121 7.32 24.45 -0.03
C HIS A 121 8.14 25.60 -0.62
N SER A 122 9.08 26.15 0.16
CA SER A 122 9.90 27.27 -0.28
C SER A 122 10.77 26.94 -1.51
N GLU A 123 11.29 25.71 -1.61
CA GLU A 123 12.08 25.29 -2.76
C GLU A 123 11.21 25.04 -3.99
N LEU A 124 10.01 24.48 -3.81
CA LEU A 124 9.05 24.31 -4.90
C LEU A 124 8.57 25.64 -5.47
N GLU A 125 8.36 26.66 -4.64
CA GLU A 125 7.98 28.00 -5.09
C GLU A 125 9.13 28.67 -5.88
N LYS A 126 10.38 28.56 -5.41
CA LYS A 126 11.55 29.04 -6.16
C LYS A 126 11.68 28.39 -7.53
N ILE A 127 11.43 27.08 -7.62
CA ILE A 127 11.45 26.34 -8.88
C ILE A 127 10.32 26.82 -9.79
N ARG A 128 9.11 26.98 -9.26
CA ARG A 128 7.94 27.48 -9.99
C ARG A 128 8.21 28.86 -10.59
N GLU A 129 8.73 29.79 -9.80
CA GLU A 129 9.10 31.13 -10.29
C GLU A 129 10.12 31.06 -11.43
N LYS A 130 11.17 30.24 -11.30
CA LYS A 130 12.17 30.03 -12.36
C LYS A 130 11.56 29.47 -13.64
N LEU A 131 10.71 28.45 -13.54
CA LEU A 131 10.04 27.85 -14.69
C LEU A 131 9.10 28.84 -15.37
N HIS A 132 8.41 29.70 -14.62
CA HIS A 132 7.58 30.77 -15.20
C HIS A 132 8.41 31.85 -15.90
N LEU A 133 9.56 32.24 -15.33
CA LEU A 133 10.46 33.21 -15.95
C LEU A 133 11.07 32.65 -17.25
N GLN A 134 11.41 31.36 -17.28
CA GLN A 134 11.89 30.69 -18.49
C GLN A 134 10.80 30.59 -19.56
N GLN A 135 9.56 30.27 -19.19
CA GLN A 135 8.42 30.26 -20.13
C GLN A 135 8.12 31.66 -20.72
N ARG A 136 8.36 32.74 -19.96
CA ARG A 136 8.21 34.13 -20.42
C ARG A 136 9.25 34.56 -21.45
N GLN A 137 10.47 34.02 -21.40
CA GLN A 137 11.56 34.39 -22.31
C GLN A 137 11.50 33.65 -23.66
N VAL A 138 10.70 32.59 -23.77
CA VAL A 138 10.62 31.72 -24.97
C VAL A 138 9.38 32.00 -25.83
N ALA A 139 8.48 32.90 -25.42
CA ALA A 139 7.31 33.25 -26.24
C ALA A 139 7.70 34.19 -27.40
N PRO A 140 7.55 33.78 -28.69
CA PRO A 140 7.62 34.72 -29.80
C PRO A 140 6.34 35.58 -29.80
N VAL A 141 6.50 36.88 -30.04
CA VAL A 141 5.40 37.78 -30.38
C VAL A 141 4.81 37.31 -31.71
N SER A 142 3.60 36.75 -31.68
CA SER A 142 2.79 36.54 -32.88
C SER A 142 1.39 37.11 -32.66
N LEU A 143 1.06 38.11 -33.47
CA LEU A 143 -0.29 38.68 -33.64
C LEU A 143 -1.27 37.59 -34.10
N PRO A 144 -2.55 37.65 -33.68
CA PRO A 144 -3.51 36.62 -34.02
C PRO A 144 -4.05 36.85 -35.44
N GLU A 145 -3.81 35.89 -36.34
CA GLU A 145 -4.61 35.77 -37.56
C GLU A 145 -5.45 34.49 -37.55
N SER A 146 -6.75 34.73 -37.78
CA SER A 146 -7.73 33.85 -38.40
C SER A 146 -8.18 32.61 -37.63
N SER A 147 -9.12 32.87 -36.71
CA SER A 147 -10.20 31.98 -36.30
C SER A 147 -11.18 31.70 -37.45
N ALA A 148 -11.29 30.44 -37.89
CA ALA A 148 -12.50 29.94 -38.55
C ALA A 148 -12.59 28.40 -38.63
N GLU A 149 -11.46 27.67 -38.65
CA GLU A 149 -11.50 26.23 -38.97
C GLU A 149 -11.42 25.30 -37.75
N THR A 150 -11.03 25.81 -36.58
CA THR A 150 -10.94 24.98 -35.34
C THR A 150 -12.25 24.90 -34.56
N GLU A 151 -13.25 25.73 -34.88
CA GLU A 151 -14.49 25.85 -34.09
C GLU A 151 -15.52 24.75 -34.39
N LEU A 152 -15.42 24.05 -35.52
CA LEU A 152 -16.42 23.05 -35.92
C LEU A 152 -16.14 21.63 -35.36
N ALA A 153 -14.89 21.32 -35.00
CA ALA A 153 -14.51 20.01 -34.47
C ALA A 153 -14.55 19.91 -32.93
N LEU A 154 -14.49 21.04 -32.22
CA LEU A 154 -14.51 21.07 -30.74
C LEU A 154 -15.92 21.05 -30.13
N SER A 155 -16.97 21.34 -30.91
CA SER A 155 -18.35 21.44 -30.41
C SER A 155 -18.97 20.08 -30.06
N GLY A 156 -18.72 19.05 -30.88
CA GLY A 156 -19.31 17.72 -30.68
C GLY A 156 -18.79 17.00 -29.43
N HIS A 157 -17.48 17.04 -29.18
CA HIS A 157 -16.86 16.34 -28.04
C HIS A 157 -17.20 17.01 -26.70
N HIS A 158 -17.30 18.34 -26.68
CA HIS A 158 -17.73 19.09 -25.48
C HIS A 158 -19.21 18.86 -25.14
N GLN A 159 -20.07 18.57 -26.11
CA GLN A 159 -21.48 18.30 -25.86
C GLN A 159 -21.69 16.89 -25.28
N GLU A 160 -20.93 15.91 -25.77
CA GLU A 160 -20.95 14.54 -25.25
C GLU A 160 -20.41 14.43 -23.82
N LEU A 161 -19.29 15.12 -23.53
CA LEU A 161 -18.73 15.21 -22.17
C LEU A 161 -19.68 15.92 -21.20
N ARG A 162 -20.35 17.00 -21.63
CA ARG A 162 -21.37 17.68 -20.80
C ARG A 162 -22.57 16.78 -20.52
N HIS A 163 -23.03 16.00 -21.50
CA HIS A 163 -24.13 15.04 -21.28
C HIS A 163 -23.73 13.90 -20.32
N LYS A 164 -22.50 13.38 -20.41
CA LYS A 164 -21.96 12.37 -19.48
C LYS A 164 -21.81 12.90 -18.05
N ILE A 165 -21.34 14.14 -17.89
CA ILE A 165 -21.25 14.79 -16.56
C ILE A 165 -22.66 14.99 -15.98
N LYS A 166 -23.61 15.45 -16.80
CA LYS A 166 -25.00 15.67 -16.36
C LYS A 166 -25.72 14.36 -15.98
N SER A 167 -25.46 13.27 -16.71
CA SER A 167 -26.01 11.94 -16.37
C SER A 167 -25.39 11.36 -15.09
N LEU A 168 -24.08 11.53 -14.88
CA LEU A 168 -23.40 11.12 -13.64
C LEU A 168 -23.87 11.92 -12.43
N GLN A 169 -24.07 13.23 -12.58
CA GLN A 169 -24.63 14.08 -11.51
C GLN A 169 -26.09 13.68 -11.18
N ALA A 170 -26.89 13.29 -12.18
CA ALA A 170 -28.24 12.78 -11.95
C ALA A 170 -28.23 11.42 -11.22
N LEU A 171 -27.29 10.52 -11.54
CA LEU A 171 -27.12 9.24 -10.85
C LEU A 171 -26.65 9.43 -9.40
N LEU A 172 -25.71 10.35 -9.15
CA LEU A 172 -25.27 10.72 -7.81
C LEU A 172 -26.40 11.32 -6.96
N LYS A 173 -27.27 12.12 -7.59
CA LYS A 173 -28.47 12.66 -6.93
C LYS A 173 -29.48 11.56 -6.61
N LYS A 174 -29.72 10.62 -7.52
CA LYS A 174 -30.56 9.43 -7.28
C LYS A 174 -29.99 8.55 -6.16
N GLU A 175 -28.68 8.35 -6.11
CA GLU A 175 -28.01 7.55 -5.08
C GLU A 175 -28.04 8.24 -3.71
N LYS A 176 -27.88 9.56 -3.65
CA LYS A 176 -28.08 10.33 -2.41
C LYS A 176 -29.52 10.24 -1.90
N ILE A 177 -30.51 10.32 -2.79
CA ILE A 177 -31.93 10.15 -2.42
C ILE A 177 -32.19 8.73 -1.94
N ARG A 178 -31.64 7.71 -2.62
CA ARG A 178 -31.75 6.29 -2.22
C ARG A 178 -31.14 6.06 -0.84
N ARG A 179 -29.97 6.64 -0.56
CA ARG A 179 -29.32 6.54 0.76
C ARG A 179 -30.09 7.27 1.86
N ALA A 180 -30.68 8.43 1.56
CA ALA A 180 -31.55 9.15 2.49
C ALA A 180 -32.86 8.40 2.75
N GLN A 181 -33.44 7.73 1.75
CA GLN A 181 -34.61 6.86 1.91
C GLN A 181 -34.27 5.60 2.70
N LEU A 182 -33.09 5.00 2.50
CA LEU A 182 -32.59 3.88 3.30
C LEU A 182 -32.27 4.26 4.75
N SER A 183 -31.86 5.51 5.02
CA SER A 183 -31.69 5.98 6.40
C SER A 183 -33.02 6.32 7.07
N ALA A 184 -34.01 6.82 6.32
CA ALA A 184 -35.37 7.06 6.81
C ALA A 184 -36.12 5.75 7.10
N TYR A 185 -35.96 4.72 6.25
CA TYR A 185 -36.53 3.38 6.46
C TYR A 185 -35.95 2.66 7.68
N LYS A 186 -34.70 2.98 8.08
CA LYS A 186 -34.07 2.44 9.29
C LYS A 186 -34.47 3.16 10.59
N GLN A 187 -35.25 4.24 10.52
CA GLN A 187 -35.64 5.05 11.69
C GLN A 187 -37.15 5.14 11.93
N GLY A 188 -38.01 4.51 11.11
CA GLY A 188 -39.46 4.45 11.35
C GLY A 188 -40.01 3.04 11.15
N GLY A 189 -40.56 2.44 12.20
CA GLY A 189 -41.30 1.17 12.13
C GLY A 189 -42.79 1.38 11.86
N GLN A 190 -43.41 0.33 11.25
CA GLN A 190 -44.84 0.11 10.95
C GLN A 190 -45.43 0.99 9.82
N ALA A 191 -46.20 0.50 8.84
CA ALA A 191 -46.91 -0.76 8.65
C ALA A 191 -47.07 -1.11 7.16
N ASP A 192 -47.59 -2.32 6.92
CA ASP A 192 -48.25 -2.85 5.71
C ASP A 192 -47.38 -3.38 4.56
N ASN A 193 -47.28 -4.71 4.58
CA ASN A 193 -46.93 -5.59 3.47
C ASN A 193 -48.14 -5.69 2.52
N PRO A 194 -47.97 -6.04 1.22
CA PRO A 194 -48.10 -7.47 0.92
C PRO A 194 -47.19 -8.03 -0.20
N LEU A 195 -46.72 -9.28 0.07
CA LEU A 195 -46.70 -10.48 -0.80
C LEU A 195 -45.75 -10.46 -2.02
N LEU A 196 -45.05 -11.52 -2.44
CA LEU A 196 -44.98 -12.97 -2.17
C LEU A 196 -43.71 -13.40 -2.99
N LEU A 197 -42.78 -14.22 -2.51
CA LEU A 197 -42.78 -15.67 -2.67
C LEU A 197 -41.61 -16.28 -1.88
N SER A 198 -41.95 -17.40 -1.26
CA SER A 198 -41.26 -18.19 -0.23
C SER A 198 -40.11 -19.07 -0.73
N GLU A 199 -39.08 -19.23 0.10
CA GLU A 199 -38.32 -20.48 0.21
C GLU A 199 -38.74 -21.23 1.49
N PRO A 200 -38.74 -22.58 1.49
CA PRO A 200 -39.30 -23.37 2.59
C PRO A 200 -38.36 -23.50 3.79
N ALA A 201 -39.00 -23.41 4.95
CA ALA A 201 -38.64 -23.83 6.31
C ALA A 201 -38.00 -25.23 6.39
N ALA A 202 -37.36 -25.70 7.46
CA ALA A 202 -36.75 -25.20 8.69
C ALA A 202 -36.23 -26.45 9.44
N ALA A 203 -35.27 -26.32 10.35
CA ALA A 203 -35.28 -27.10 11.60
C ALA A 203 -34.46 -26.39 12.70
N PRO A 204 -34.86 -26.49 13.99
CA PRO A 204 -34.53 -25.50 15.02
C PRO A 204 -33.49 -26.01 16.03
N ILE A 205 -32.66 -25.11 16.58
CA ILE A 205 -31.91 -25.38 17.81
C ILE A 205 -32.18 -24.26 18.81
N LYS A 206 -32.58 -24.70 20.02
CA LYS A 206 -33.05 -23.91 21.16
C LYS A 206 -31.99 -22.94 21.67
N GLN A 207 -32.47 -21.74 22.00
CA GLN A 207 -31.78 -20.73 22.78
C GLN A 207 -31.46 -21.24 24.18
N ILE A 208 -30.22 -21.02 24.63
CA ILE A 208 -29.91 -20.78 26.03
C ILE A 208 -29.32 -19.37 26.11
N SER A 209 -30.00 -18.54 26.88
CA SER A 209 -29.71 -17.13 27.15
C SER A 209 -28.50 -16.95 28.08
N GLY A 210 -27.67 -15.93 27.81
CA GLY A 210 -26.67 -15.46 28.75
C GLY A 210 -25.66 -14.51 28.11
N GLY A 211 -26.09 -13.31 27.73
CA GLY A 211 -25.25 -12.32 27.04
C GLY A 211 -24.24 -11.61 27.96
N LYS A 212 -23.00 -11.50 27.48
CA LYS A 212 -22.23 -10.26 27.53
C LYS A 212 -21.84 -9.90 26.09
N GLN A 213 -22.03 -8.63 25.77
CA GLN A 213 -22.21 -8.09 24.43
C GLN A 213 -21.01 -8.34 23.50
N GLU A 214 -21.24 -9.09 22.42
CA GLU A 214 -20.35 -9.11 21.26
C GLU A 214 -20.25 -7.70 20.67
N ILE A 215 -19.01 -7.20 20.54
CA ILE A 215 -18.70 -6.12 19.61
C ILE A 215 -18.90 -6.72 18.20
N LYS A 216 -20.12 -6.56 17.66
CA LYS A 216 -20.54 -7.01 16.32
C LYS A 216 -19.92 -6.18 15.19
N THR A 217 -18.60 -6.02 15.18
CA THR A 217 -17.88 -5.70 13.96
C THR A 217 -17.23 -6.98 13.48
N ALA A 218 -17.94 -7.71 12.62
CA ALA A 218 -17.37 -8.89 11.96
C ALA A 218 -16.15 -8.44 11.16
N VAL A 219 -14.97 -8.89 11.59
CA VAL A 219 -13.72 -8.65 10.88
C VAL A 219 -13.65 -9.71 9.78
N PRO A 220 -13.63 -9.32 8.49
CA PRO A 220 -13.86 -10.25 7.38
C PRO A 220 -12.86 -11.42 7.29
N PHE A 221 -11.70 -11.31 7.94
CA PHE A 221 -10.61 -12.29 7.89
C PHE A 221 -10.37 -13.06 9.20
N ILE A 222 -11.21 -12.88 10.22
CA ILE A 222 -11.11 -13.64 11.51
C ILE A 222 -12.04 -14.86 11.53
N GLY A 223 -12.90 -15.00 10.51
CA GLY A 223 -13.87 -16.09 10.42
C GLY A 223 -15.01 -15.97 11.42
N SER A 224 -15.94 -16.92 11.36
CA SER A 224 -17.14 -16.99 12.19
C SER A 224 -17.27 -18.32 12.95
N THR A 225 -16.23 -19.15 12.94
CA THR A 225 -16.24 -20.45 13.62
C THR A 225 -16.46 -20.23 15.13
N PRO A 226 -17.39 -20.97 15.75
CA PRO A 226 -17.58 -20.95 17.19
C PRO A 226 -16.35 -21.52 17.90
N ASP A 227 -16.24 -21.23 19.19
CA ASP A 227 -15.19 -21.82 20.03
C ASP A 227 -15.40 -23.33 20.14
N VAL A 228 -14.29 -24.07 20.17
CA VAL A 228 -14.26 -25.53 20.19
C VAL A 228 -13.53 -26.05 21.42
N ASP A 229 -13.83 -27.29 21.77
CA ASP A 229 -13.01 -28.08 22.68
C ASP A 229 -11.76 -28.57 21.96
N LEU A 230 -10.60 -28.05 22.38
CA LEU A 230 -9.30 -28.37 21.76
C LEU A 230 -8.76 -29.73 22.17
N ASP A 231 -9.29 -30.34 23.24
CA ASP A 231 -8.95 -31.70 23.66
C ASP A 231 -9.78 -32.76 22.89
N ASN A 232 -10.80 -32.32 22.15
CA ASN A 232 -11.60 -33.18 21.28
C ASN A 232 -11.02 -33.19 19.85
N GLU A 233 -10.45 -34.33 19.42
CA GLU A 233 -9.83 -34.47 18.10
C GLU A 233 -10.75 -34.10 16.92
N THR A 234 -12.06 -34.39 17.01
CA THR A 234 -13.01 -34.09 15.94
C THR A 234 -13.26 -32.59 15.84
N GLN A 235 -13.38 -31.90 16.97
CA GLN A 235 -13.57 -30.44 16.97
C GLN A 235 -12.27 -29.70 16.65
N LEU A 236 -11.12 -30.22 17.10
CA LEU A 236 -9.81 -29.70 16.76
C LEU A 236 -9.58 -29.71 15.24
N ALA A 237 -9.98 -30.78 14.55
CA ALA A 237 -9.89 -30.86 13.10
C ALA A 237 -10.68 -29.75 12.37
N TRP A 238 -11.76 -29.23 12.96
CA TRP A 238 -12.55 -28.14 12.37
C TRP A 238 -11.84 -26.79 12.44
N VAL A 239 -10.98 -26.59 13.42
CA VAL A 239 -10.21 -25.36 13.60
C VAL A 239 -8.78 -25.47 13.08
N GLN A 240 -8.44 -26.56 12.39
CA GLN A 240 -7.15 -26.74 11.75
C GLN A 240 -7.21 -26.47 10.25
N TYR A 241 -6.09 -26.02 9.69
CA TYR A 241 -5.88 -25.92 8.24
C TYR A 241 -4.44 -26.28 7.90
N ASP A 242 -4.20 -26.79 6.69
CA ASP A 242 -2.84 -27.02 6.19
C ASP A 242 -2.39 -25.86 5.30
N PRO A 243 -1.44 -25.01 5.73
CA PRO A 243 -0.95 -23.89 4.94
C PRO A 243 -0.39 -24.31 3.57
N LYS A 244 0.13 -25.53 3.43
CA LYS A 244 0.73 -26.04 2.19
C LYS A 244 -0.27 -26.19 1.06
N ARG A 245 -1.55 -26.38 1.40
CA ARG A 245 -2.66 -26.50 0.44
C ARG A 245 -3.15 -25.15 -0.11
N PHE A 246 -2.59 -24.03 0.35
CA PHE A 246 -3.02 -22.68 -0.02
C PHE A 246 -1.85 -21.86 -0.57
N LEU A 247 -2.17 -20.68 -1.15
CA LEU A 247 -1.18 -19.77 -1.70
C LEU A 247 -0.09 -19.37 -0.68
N ILE A 248 -0.46 -19.23 0.60
CA ILE A 248 0.50 -18.94 1.67
C ILE A 248 1.64 -19.97 1.76
N GLY A 249 1.35 -21.26 1.57
CA GLY A 249 2.36 -22.31 1.56
C GLY A 249 3.35 -22.18 0.40
N ARG A 250 2.88 -21.71 -0.76
CA ARG A 250 3.74 -21.41 -1.93
C ARG A 250 4.63 -20.21 -1.65
N VAL A 251 4.06 -19.16 -1.06
CA VAL A 251 4.80 -17.96 -0.64
C VAL A 251 5.87 -18.31 0.39
N GLN A 252 5.54 -19.08 1.42
CA GLN A 252 6.52 -19.53 2.42
C GLN A 252 7.66 -20.35 1.81
N LYS A 253 7.34 -21.26 0.87
CA LYS A 253 8.35 -22.02 0.13
C LYS A 253 9.25 -21.11 -0.72
N ALA A 254 8.67 -20.13 -1.39
CA ALA A 254 9.41 -19.16 -2.21
C ALA A 254 10.28 -18.22 -1.36
N VAL A 255 9.80 -17.77 -0.20
CA VAL A 255 10.59 -16.99 0.77
C VAL A 255 11.81 -17.79 1.22
N LYS A 256 11.60 -19.04 1.66
CA LYS A 256 12.71 -19.90 2.08
C LYS A 256 13.72 -20.12 0.95
N LEU A 257 13.25 -20.34 -0.28
CA LEU A 257 14.11 -20.53 -1.45
C LEU A 257 14.88 -19.25 -1.82
N ALA A 258 14.25 -18.08 -1.72
CA ALA A 258 14.89 -16.80 -1.97
C ALA A 258 15.97 -16.51 -0.93
N GLU A 259 15.71 -16.80 0.34
CA GLU A 259 16.68 -16.65 1.43
C GLU A 259 17.87 -17.60 1.27
N THR A 260 17.65 -18.87 0.91
CA THR A 260 18.76 -19.84 0.74
C THR A 260 19.56 -19.62 -0.54
N SER A 261 18.92 -19.21 -1.63
CA SER A 261 19.61 -18.95 -2.90
C SER A 261 20.24 -17.56 -2.97
N GLY A 262 19.76 -16.60 -2.18
CA GLY A 262 20.12 -15.19 -2.30
C GLY A 262 19.60 -14.54 -3.59
N ARG A 263 18.73 -15.22 -4.35
CA ARG A 263 18.21 -14.77 -5.65
C ARG A 263 16.70 -14.53 -5.58
N PRO A 264 16.15 -13.63 -6.42
CA PRO A 264 14.71 -13.45 -6.51
C PRO A 264 14.01 -14.75 -6.90
N VAL A 265 12.83 -14.99 -6.33
CA VAL A 265 12.00 -16.15 -6.63
C VAL A 265 10.60 -15.67 -6.99
N SER A 266 10.13 -16.03 -8.18
CA SER A 266 8.78 -15.71 -8.66
C SER A 266 7.87 -16.91 -8.57
N ILE A 267 6.66 -16.67 -8.09
CA ILE A 267 5.51 -17.56 -8.19
C ILE A 267 4.64 -17.02 -9.31
N SER A 268 4.57 -17.74 -10.43
CA SER A 268 3.79 -17.34 -11.60
C SER A 268 2.50 -18.15 -11.70
N SER A 269 1.39 -17.48 -12.01
CA SER A 269 0.11 -18.12 -12.33
C SER A 269 -0.60 -17.39 -13.48
N SER A 270 -1.77 -17.91 -13.88
CA SER A 270 -2.63 -17.24 -14.89
C SER A 270 -3.19 -15.89 -14.43
N HIS A 271 -3.00 -15.53 -13.16
CA HIS A 271 -3.54 -14.31 -12.55
C HIS A 271 -2.50 -13.21 -12.35
N GLY A 272 -1.22 -13.50 -12.63
CA GLY A 272 -0.09 -12.62 -12.41
C GLY A 272 1.02 -13.32 -11.63
N SER A 273 2.06 -12.56 -11.28
CA SER A 273 3.18 -13.08 -10.50
C SER A 273 3.31 -12.46 -9.11
N ILE A 274 3.92 -13.24 -8.20
CA ILE A 274 4.36 -12.82 -6.87
C ILE A 274 5.85 -13.11 -6.78
N THR A 275 6.68 -12.07 -6.76
CA THR A 275 8.15 -12.20 -6.72
C THR A 275 8.71 -11.78 -5.38
N ILE A 276 9.45 -12.67 -4.72
CA ILE A 276 10.16 -12.41 -3.47
C ILE A 276 11.56 -11.92 -3.83
N VAL A 277 11.96 -10.76 -3.30
CA VAL A 277 13.29 -10.17 -3.51
C VAL A 277 14.07 -10.25 -2.19
N PRO A 278 15.03 -11.20 -2.05
CA PRO A 278 15.65 -11.49 -0.76
C PRO A 278 16.53 -10.36 -0.25
N MET A 279 17.23 -9.64 -1.14
CA MET A 279 18.14 -8.54 -0.78
C MET A 279 17.43 -7.40 -0.06
N THR A 280 16.18 -7.10 -0.45
CA THR A 280 15.41 -5.98 0.09
C THR A 280 14.35 -6.43 1.10
N ARG A 281 14.13 -7.74 1.23
CA ARG A 281 13.01 -8.36 1.96
C ARG A 281 11.66 -7.77 1.53
N GLU A 282 11.49 -7.59 0.22
CA GLU A 282 10.25 -7.12 -0.40
C GLU A 282 9.59 -8.22 -1.23
N VAL A 283 8.28 -8.09 -1.39
CA VAL A 283 7.43 -8.86 -2.30
C VAL A 283 6.86 -7.91 -3.32
N LEU A 284 7.00 -8.30 -4.58
CA LEU A 284 6.42 -7.67 -5.75
C LEU A 284 5.18 -8.45 -6.17
N VAL A 285 4.04 -7.79 -6.21
CA VAL A 285 2.75 -8.43 -6.48
C VAL A 285 2.11 -7.77 -7.69
N GLU A 286 1.89 -8.53 -8.76
CA GLU A 286 1.18 -8.06 -9.96
C GLU A 286 -0.34 -8.29 -9.89
N ILE A 287 -0.78 -9.07 -8.92
CA ILE A 287 -2.18 -9.41 -8.70
C ILE A 287 -2.84 -8.30 -7.88
N ASP A 288 -4.03 -7.85 -8.29
CA ASP A 288 -4.80 -6.87 -7.54
C ASP A 288 -5.25 -7.40 -6.17
N GLY A 289 -5.48 -6.49 -5.21
CA GLY A 289 -5.76 -6.87 -3.82
C GLY A 289 -7.02 -7.71 -3.61
N GLN A 290 -8.12 -7.43 -4.33
CA GLN A 290 -9.38 -8.17 -4.17
C GLN A 290 -9.25 -9.59 -4.72
N ARG A 291 -8.61 -9.74 -5.88
CA ARG A 291 -8.33 -11.03 -6.47
C ARG A 291 -7.34 -11.82 -5.62
N LEU A 292 -6.27 -11.20 -5.15
CA LEU A 292 -5.32 -11.84 -4.25
C LEU A 292 -5.99 -12.38 -2.99
N GLN A 293 -6.88 -11.59 -2.36
CA GLN A 293 -7.65 -12.04 -1.20
C GLN A 293 -8.54 -13.25 -1.53
N SER A 294 -9.19 -13.23 -2.69
CA SER A 294 -10.03 -14.35 -3.15
C SER A 294 -9.19 -15.62 -3.34
N LEU A 295 -8.03 -15.51 -3.99
CA LEU A 295 -7.09 -16.62 -4.18
C LEU A 295 -6.52 -17.14 -2.86
N ALA A 296 -6.23 -16.26 -1.91
CA ALA A 296 -5.69 -16.63 -0.60
C ALA A 296 -6.67 -17.49 0.23
N SER A 297 -7.97 -17.29 0.03
CA SER A 297 -9.04 -17.99 0.76
C SER A 297 -9.36 -19.38 0.20
N GLN A 298 -8.83 -19.74 -0.98
CA GLN A 298 -9.12 -21.00 -1.67
C GLN A 298 -7.90 -21.93 -1.68
N PRO A 299 -8.11 -23.26 -1.60
CA PRO A 299 -7.04 -24.21 -1.85
C PRO A 299 -6.48 -24.04 -3.26
N VAL A 300 -5.15 -24.19 -3.40
CA VAL A 300 -4.46 -24.08 -4.68
C VAL A 300 -4.08 -25.47 -5.20
N ASN A 301 -4.18 -25.66 -6.51
CA ASN A 301 -3.67 -26.87 -7.16
C ASN A 301 -2.15 -26.78 -7.33
N ASP A 302 -1.47 -27.92 -7.28
CA ASP A 302 -0.01 -27.97 -7.34
C ASP A 302 0.56 -27.39 -8.64
N ASP A 303 -0.15 -27.57 -9.75
CA ASP A 303 0.28 -27.21 -11.11
C ASP A 303 -0.02 -25.74 -11.48
N GLU A 304 -0.85 -25.04 -10.71
CA GLU A 304 -1.31 -23.69 -11.05
C GLU A 304 -0.27 -22.61 -10.72
N TYR A 305 0.62 -22.89 -9.76
CA TYR A 305 1.59 -21.93 -9.23
C TYR A 305 3.02 -22.46 -9.40
N LEU A 306 3.68 -21.99 -10.45
CA LEU A 306 5.05 -22.39 -10.77
C LEU A 306 6.05 -21.50 -10.04
N LEU A 307 6.94 -22.12 -9.26
CA LEU A 307 8.06 -21.44 -8.61
C LEU A 307 9.27 -21.43 -9.55
N SER A 308 9.83 -20.25 -9.78
CA SER A 308 11.03 -20.06 -10.60
C SER A 308 12.04 -19.15 -9.89
N VAL A 309 13.30 -19.57 -9.87
CA VAL A 309 14.41 -18.71 -9.42
C VAL A 309 14.80 -17.81 -10.58
N GLN A 310 14.94 -16.52 -10.35
CA GLN A 310 15.27 -15.53 -11.37
C GLN A 310 16.68 -14.99 -11.18
N ASP A 311 17.33 -14.61 -12.28
CA ASP A 311 18.65 -13.97 -12.21
C ASP A 311 18.56 -12.50 -11.79
N SER A 312 17.48 -11.83 -12.15
CA SER A 312 17.19 -10.43 -11.88
C SER A 312 15.69 -10.21 -11.76
N VAL A 313 15.28 -9.05 -11.25
CA VAL A 313 13.87 -8.70 -11.06
C VAL A 313 13.39 -7.86 -12.24
N CYS A 314 12.36 -8.32 -12.95
CA CYS A 314 11.64 -7.52 -13.93
C CYS A 314 10.46 -6.82 -13.26
N ASP A 315 10.64 -5.54 -12.90
CA ASP A 315 9.54 -4.71 -12.38
C ASP A 315 8.76 -4.11 -13.55
N ILE A 316 7.43 -4.28 -13.60
CA ILE A 316 6.56 -3.66 -14.59
C ILE A 316 5.95 -2.41 -13.95
N PRO A 317 6.43 -1.19 -14.32
CA PRO A 317 5.96 0.04 -13.70
C PRO A 317 4.43 0.17 -13.81
N GLY A 318 3.77 0.48 -12.68
CA GLY A 318 2.33 0.74 -12.61
C GLY A 318 1.42 -0.48 -12.47
N ARG A 319 1.95 -1.71 -12.46
CA ARG A 319 1.16 -2.94 -12.18
C ARG A 319 1.65 -3.73 -10.96
N THR A 320 2.80 -3.38 -10.43
CA THR A 320 3.44 -4.14 -9.36
C THR A 320 3.36 -3.40 -8.03
N HIS A 321 2.73 -4.01 -7.03
CA HIS A 321 2.68 -3.49 -5.67
C HIS A 321 3.88 -4.03 -4.86
N ARG A 322 4.64 -3.12 -4.24
CA ARG A 322 5.78 -3.43 -3.37
C ARG A 322 5.36 -3.50 -1.92
N ARG A 323 5.69 -4.60 -1.24
CA ARG A 323 5.31 -4.82 0.16
C ARG A 323 6.44 -5.51 0.94
N PRO A 324 6.68 -5.16 2.22
CA PRO A 324 7.60 -5.94 3.06
C PRO A 324 7.15 -7.40 3.14
N VAL A 325 8.09 -8.36 3.08
CA VAL A 325 7.80 -9.80 3.14
C VAL A 325 6.96 -10.15 4.35
N GLU A 326 7.30 -9.62 5.53
CA GLU A 326 6.60 -9.93 6.77
C GLU A 326 5.14 -9.41 6.73
N ALA A 327 4.92 -8.20 6.23
CA ALA A 327 3.59 -7.62 6.13
C ALA A 327 2.71 -8.39 5.13
N PHE A 328 3.29 -8.80 4.00
CA PHE A 328 2.60 -9.59 2.99
C PHE A 328 2.24 -11.00 3.50
N VAL A 329 3.20 -11.72 4.09
CA VAL A 329 2.99 -13.06 4.65
C VAL A 329 1.96 -13.01 5.78
N TRP A 330 2.02 -12.00 6.66
CA TRP A 330 1.04 -11.79 7.73
C TRP A 330 -0.38 -11.64 7.20
N GLU A 331 -0.59 -10.72 6.26
CA GLU A 331 -1.92 -10.47 5.70
C GLU A 331 -2.47 -11.66 4.92
N LEU A 332 -1.64 -12.26 4.06
CA LEU A 332 -2.02 -13.44 3.29
C LEU A 332 -2.42 -14.59 4.21
N THR A 333 -1.71 -14.76 5.33
CA THR A 333 -2.06 -15.76 6.36
C THR A 333 -3.41 -15.45 7.00
N LEU A 334 -3.73 -14.19 7.31
CA LEU A 334 -5.04 -13.84 7.87
C LEU A 334 -6.17 -14.17 6.90
N TRP A 335 -6.01 -13.88 5.61
CA TRP A 335 -7.01 -14.21 4.58
C TRP A 335 -7.18 -15.72 4.36
N THR A 336 -6.15 -16.53 4.63
CA THR A 336 -6.21 -17.99 4.52
C THR A 336 -6.75 -18.65 5.80
N CYS A 337 -6.24 -18.27 6.97
CA CYS A 337 -6.49 -19.02 8.20
C CYS A 337 -7.94 -18.86 8.68
N LEU A 338 -8.55 -17.67 8.55
CA LEU A 338 -9.94 -17.41 8.95
C LEU A 338 -10.29 -17.92 10.36
N GLY A 339 -9.40 -17.68 11.32
CA GLY A 339 -9.57 -18.12 12.70
C GLY A 339 -9.21 -19.58 12.94
N ARG A 340 -8.44 -20.22 12.05
CA ARG A 340 -7.91 -21.58 12.19
C ARG A 340 -6.41 -21.57 12.52
N ILE A 341 -5.92 -22.69 13.04
CA ILE A 341 -4.51 -22.94 13.37
C ILE A 341 -3.87 -23.94 12.39
N PRO A 342 -2.55 -23.88 12.15
CA PRO A 342 -1.86 -24.85 11.30
C PRO A 342 -1.90 -26.28 11.88
N VAL A 343 -2.06 -27.30 11.04
CA VAL A 343 -2.10 -28.73 11.43
C VAL A 343 -0.86 -29.24 12.19
N ASN A 344 0.29 -28.57 12.06
CA ASN A 344 1.55 -28.93 12.71
C ASN A 344 1.76 -28.22 14.05
N VAL A 345 0.71 -27.66 14.64
CA VAL A 345 0.76 -26.90 15.90
C VAL A 345 -0.14 -27.59 16.91
N SER A 346 0.45 -28.06 18.01
CA SER A 346 -0.31 -28.55 19.16
C SER A 346 -0.91 -27.36 19.95
N PRO A 347 -2.24 -27.29 20.13
CA PRO A 347 -2.91 -26.21 20.86
C PRO A 347 -2.62 -26.20 22.36
N ASN A 348 -2.24 -27.37 22.90
CA ASN A 348 -2.02 -27.60 24.33
C ASN A 348 -0.64 -27.15 24.79
N ASN A 349 0.26 -26.88 23.85
CA ASN A 349 1.57 -26.32 24.16
C ASN A 349 1.48 -24.82 24.40
N LYS A 350 2.34 -24.33 25.29
CA LYS A 350 2.45 -22.89 25.52
C LYS A 350 3.07 -22.22 24.30
N VAL A 351 2.58 -21.02 24.01
CA VAL A 351 3.11 -20.14 22.98
C VAL A 351 4.40 -19.51 23.51
N VAL A 352 5.47 -19.70 22.75
CA VAL A 352 6.73 -18.99 22.90
C VAL A 352 6.73 -17.82 21.93
N PHE A 353 6.80 -16.61 22.48
CA PHE A 353 6.77 -15.37 21.72
C PHE A 353 8.16 -14.75 21.70
N LYS A 354 8.80 -14.69 20.53
CA LYS A 354 10.22 -14.30 20.43
C LYS A 354 10.44 -12.82 20.74
N HIS A 355 9.60 -11.96 20.16
CA HIS A 355 9.63 -10.53 20.39
C HIS A 355 8.30 -9.89 19.98
N TRP A 356 8.10 -8.65 20.40
CA TRP A 356 6.91 -7.88 20.05
C TRP A 356 6.81 -7.65 18.52
N PRO A 357 5.64 -7.89 17.90
CA PRO A 357 5.41 -7.60 16.49
C PRO A 357 5.35 -6.10 16.26
N ASN A 358 5.92 -5.63 15.14
CA ASN A 358 5.75 -4.23 14.75
C ASN A 358 4.33 -3.98 14.21
N LEU A 359 3.35 -3.95 15.11
CA LEU A 359 1.93 -3.81 14.79
C LEU A 359 1.63 -2.58 13.93
N THR A 360 2.45 -1.52 14.00
CA THR A 360 2.28 -0.32 13.16
C THR A 360 2.50 -0.56 11.66
N ARG A 361 3.08 -1.70 11.29
CA ARG A 361 3.35 -2.11 9.90
C ARG A 361 2.57 -3.35 9.48
N LEU A 362 1.70 -3.88 10.34
CA LEU A 362 0.93 -5.11 10.11
C LEU A 362 -0.57 -4.80 10.08
N GLN A 363 -1.34 -5.66 9.43
CA GLN A 363 -2.80 -5.58 9.50
C GLN A 363 -3.25 -5.89 10.94
N ILE A 364 -3.73 -4.86 11.64
CA ILE A 364 -4.27 -4.97 13.00
C ILE A 364 -5.77 -5.28 12.94
N PHE A 365 -6.23 -6.12 13.85
CA PHE A 365 -7.63 -6.40 14.09
C PHE A 365 -7.96 -6.26 15.59
N PRO A 366 -9.25 -6.16 15.97
CA PRO A 366 -9.66 -6.14 17.37
C PRO A 366 -8.96 -7.24 18.18
N GLN A 367 -8.60 -6.95 19.42
CA GLN A 367 -7.90 -7.87 20.33
C GLN A 367 -6.43 -8.19 20.01
N ALA A 368 -5.91 -7.93 18.81
CA ALA A 368 -4.52 -8.25 18.45
C ALA A 368 -3.48 -7.66 19.43
N THR A 369 -3.64 -6.40 19.83
CA THR A 369 -2.75 -5.75 20.81
C THR A 369 -2.87 -6.38 22.21
N ARG A 370 -4.08 -6.81 22.63
CA ARG A 370 -4.29 -7.46 23.93
C ARG A 370 -3.64 -8.84 23.97
N ILE A 371 -3.73 -9.60 22.88
CA ILE A 371 -3.06 -10.90 22.74
C ILE A 371 -1.54 -10.71 22.79
N ALA A 372 -0.99 -9.79 22.00
CA ALA A 372 0.44 -9.49 22.01
C ALA A 372 0.92 -9.06 23.42
N ALA A 373 0.16 -8.19 24.10
CA ALA A 373 0.44 -7.71 25.45
C ALA A 373 0.52 -8.83 26.48
N LEU A 374 -0.40 -9.80 26.39
CA LEU A 374 -0.43 -10.95 27.28
C LEU A 374 0.80 -11.84 27.06
N TRP A 375 1.09 -12.21 25.81
CA TRP A 375 2.20 -13.11 25.48
C TRP A 375 3.59 -12.51 25.70
N ALA A 376 3.71 -11.18 25.64
CA ALA A 376 4.95 -10.50 26.00
C ALA A 376 5.26 -10.55 27.51
N LYS A 377 4.24 -10.74 28.35
CA LYS A 377 4.39 -10.81 29.81
C LYS A 377 4.48 -12.25 30.31
N GLN A 378 3.71 -13.15 29.72
CA GLN A 378 3.54 -14.51 30.21
C GLN A 378 3.18 -15.49 29.10
N THR A 379 3.72 -16.70 29.20
CA THR A 379 3.46 -17.80 28.27
C THR A 379 2.11 -18.43 28.56
N HIS A 380 1.26 -18.54 27.54
CA HIS A 380 -0.05 -19.19 27.61
C HIS A 380 -0.21 -20.22 26.50
N THR A 381 -1.08 -21.21 26.72
CA THR A 381 -1.65 -22.00 25.62
C THR A 381 -2.64 -21.16 24.82
N LEU A 382 -3.03 -21.61 23.62
CA LEU A 382 -4.03 -20.89 22.83
C LEU A 382 -5.39 -20.83 23.55
N ALA A 383 -5.79 -21.94 24.19
CA ALA A 383 -7.03 -22.04 24.96
C ALA A 383 -7.04 -21.08 26.15
N SER A 384 -5.99 -21.10 26.97
CA SER A 384 -5.90 -20.25 28.16
C SER A 384 -5.75 -18.77 27.81
N THR A 385 -5.18 -18.44 26.65
CA THR A 385 -5.15 -17.07 26.12
C THR A 385 -6.55 -16.54 25.86
N ALA A 386 -7.41 -17.33 25.20
CA ALA A 386 -8.79 -16.97 24.89
C ALA A 386 -9.60 -16.76 26.18
N GLN A 387 -9.44 -17.67 27.14
CA GLN A 387 -10.08 -17.59 28.46
C GLN A 387 -9.63 -16.36 29.26
N ALA A 388 -8.31 -16.13 29.36
CA ALA A 388 -7.75 -15.02 30.14
C ALA A 388 -8.15 -13.63 29.61
N LEU A 389 -8.36 -13.51 28.29
CA LEU A 389 -8.76 -12.25 27.65
C LEU A 389 -10.28 -12.11 27.49
N GLU A 390 -11.04 -13.17 27.79
CA GLU A 390 -12.48 -13.27 27.54
C GLU A 390 -12.84 -12.94 26.09
N ILE A 391 -12.11 -13.56 25.14
CA ILE A 391 -12.33 -13.36 23.69
C ILE A 391 -12.54 -14.69 22.98
N PRO A 392 -13.27 -14.71 21.85
CA PRO A 392 -13.44 -15.92 21.06
C PRO A 392 -12.09 -16.47 20.56
N GLN A 393 -11.95 -17.80 20.58
CA GLN A 393 -10.73 -18.52 20.22
C GLN A 393 -10.19 -18.14 18.84
N ARG A 394 -11.08 -17.93 17.87
CA ARG A 394 -10.74 -17.51 16.50
C ARG A 394 -9.82 -16.29 16.42
N TYR A 395 -9.95 -15.32 17.35
CA TYR A 395 -9.05 -14.16 17.39
C TYR A 395 -7.63 -14.55 17.80
N VAL A 396 -7.52 -15.45 18.78
CA VAL A 396 -6.23 -16.00 19.24
C VAL A 396 -5.61 -16.84 18.14
N PHE A 397 -6.39 -17.70 17.48
CA PHE A 397 -5.93 -18.56 16.40
C PHE A 397 -5.44 -17.75 15.19
N SER A 398 -6.19 -16.74 14.75
CA SER A 398 -5.74 -15.84 13.68
C SER A 398 -4.44 -15.11 14.04
N PHE A 399 -4.33 -14.59 15.27
CA PHE A 399 -3.12 -13.90 15.71
C PHE A 399 -1.92 -14.85 15.75
N PHE A 400 -2.11 -16.03 16.34
CA PHE A 400 -1.09 -17.07 16.41
C PHE A 400 -0.63 -17.48 15.01
N SER A 401 -1.55 -17.83 14.11
CA SER A 401 -1.24 -18.28 12.75
C SER A 401 -0.43 -17.26 11.98
N ALA A 402 -0.83 -15.97 12.02
CA ALA A 402 -0.10 -14.89 11.36
C ALA A 402 1.28 -14.67 11.98
N ALA A 403 1.39 -14.63 13.31
CA ALA A 403 2.67 -14.48 14.01
C ALA A 403 3.60 -15.68 13.80
N HIS A 404 3.05 -16.89 13.73
CA HIS A 404 3.78 -18.11 13.43
C HIS A 404 4.33 -18.11 12.00
N ALA A 405 3.52 -17.67 11.02
CA ALA A 405 3.92 -17.62 9.62
C ALA A 405 5.12 -16.70 9.34
N ILE A 406 5.29 -15.63 10.14
CA ILE A 406 6.45 -14.72 10.07
C ILE A 406 7.53 -15.03 11.12
N GLY A 407 7.42 -16.17 11.82
CA GLY A 407 8.43 -16.68 12.74
C GLY A 407 8.51 -15.98 14.10
N LEU A 408 7.51 -15.19 14.49
CA LEU A 408 7.43 -14.47 15.77
C LEU A 408 6.88 -15.31 16.92
N ALA A 409 6.00 -16.25 16.61
CA ALA A 409 5.37 -17.15 17.58
C ALA A 409 5.63 -18.61 17.20
N THR A 410 5.84 -19.44 18.20
CA THR A 410 5.96 -20.89 18.05
C THR A 410 5.43 -21.56 19.31
N THR A 411 5.34 -22.89 19.32
CA THR A 411 5.08 -23.67 20.53
C THR A 411 6.38 -24.19 21.13
N GLU A 412 6.38 -24.47 22.43
CA GLU A 412 7.56 -25.02 23.16
C GLU A 412 8.10 -26.30 22.51
N GLU A 413 7.22 -27.20 22.04
CA GLU A 413 7.61 -28.44 21.38
C GLU A 413 8.43 -28.20 20.11
N ALA A 414 8.00 -27.26 19.25
CA ALA A 414 8.72 -26.92 18.03
C ALA A 414 10.08 -26.25 18.31
N VAL A 415 10.24 -25.56 19.45
CA VAL A 415 11.54 -25.04 19.90
C VAL A 415 12.46 -26.20 20.29
N ASN A 416 11.95 -27.16 21.05
CA ASN A 416 12.71 -28.34 21.49
C ASN A 416 13.14 -29.22 20.31
N GLU A 417 12.25 -29.42 19.32
CA GLU A 417 12.60 -30.11 18.07
C GLU A 417 13.65 -29.36 17.25
N GLY A 418 13.56 -28.02 17.17
CA GLY A 418 14.55 -27.18 16.51
C GLY A 418 15.94 -27.30 17.13
N ILE A 419 16.03 -27.23 18.46
CA ILE A 419 17.28 -27.41 19.21
C ILE A 419 17.85 -28.83 19.00
N ALA A 420 17.00 -29.87 19.09
CA ALA A 420 17.43 -31.25 18.88
C ALA A 420 17.90 -31.51 17.43
N THR A 421 17.32 -30.80 16.45
CA THR A 421 17.70 -30.90 15.03
C THR A 421 18.99 -30.12 14.74
N GLU A 422 19.18 -28.96 15.36
CA GLU A 422 20.44 -28.19 15.28
C GLU A 422 21.60 -28.92 15.97
N GLU A 423 21.39 -29.54 17.13
CA GLU A 423 22.42 -30.37 17.80
C GLU A 423 22.83 -31.59 16.96
N LYS A 424 21.90 -32.16 16.18
CA LYS A 424 22.22 -33.23 15.21
C LYS A 424 22.94 -32.70 13.97
N ALA A 425 22.56 -31.54 13.44
CA ALA A 425 23.20 -30.92 12.28
C ALA A 425 24.63 -30.41 12.58
N VAL A 426 24.89 -29.97 13.81
CA VAL A 426 26.22 -29.49 14.25
C VAL A 426 27.28 -30.62 14.35
N LYS A 427 26.88 -31.89 14.26
CA LYS A 427 27.83 -33.02 14.21
C LYS A 427 28.38 -33.34 12.82
N SER A 428 28.01 -32.59 11.78
CA SER A 428 28.58 -32.74 10.44
C SER A 428 29.06 -31.39 9.89
N ASN A 429 30.33 -31.39 9.48
CA ASN A 429 31.12 -30.33 8.82
C ASN A 429 31.94 -29.39 9.73
N GLY A 430 33.24 -29.70 9.74
CA GLY A 430 34.30 -28.87 10.24
C GLY A 430 34.41 -27.57 9.45
N ASN A 431 34.27 -26.46 10.16
CA ASN A 431 34.99 -25.19 9.94
C ASN A 431 34.72 -24.22 11.12
N LYS A 432 34.82 -24.72 12.36
CA LYS A 432 34.70 -23.91 13.60
C LYS A 432 36.06 -23.34 14.07
N THR A 433 36.98 -23.02 13.15
CA THR A 433 38.38 -22.71 13.50
C THR A 433 38.75 -21.22 13.46
N LEU A 434 37.95 -20.35 12.84
CA LEU A 434 38.30 -18.92 12.76
C LEU A 434 37.72 -18.10 13.93
N PHE A 435 36.43 -18.27 14.23
CA PHE A 435 35.74 -17.49 15.27
C PHE A 435 36.27 -17.81 16.68
N ARG A 436 36.68 -19.07 16.90
CA ARG A 436 37.28 -19.53 18.16
C ARG A 436 38.73 -19.03 18.35
N LYS A 437 39.44 -18.71 17.26
CA LYS A 437 40.77 -18.08 17.29
C LYS A 437 40.68 -16.60 17.69
N ILE A 438 39.66 -15.89 17.22
CA ILE A 438 39.43 -14.47 17.55
C ILE A 438 39.04 -14.33 19.03
N LEU A 439 38.14 -15.18 19.54
CA LEU A 439 37.75 -15.18 20.95
C LEU A 439 38.90 -15.51 21.92
N ARG A 440 39.92 -16.27 21.47
CA ARG A 440 41.13 -16.54 22.26
C ARG A 440 42.14 -15.38 22.27
N GLN A 441 42.08 -14.48 21.29
CA GLN A 441 42.98 -13.32 21.24
C GLN A 441 42.47 -12.14 22.07
N LEU A 442 41.21 -12.13 22.47
CA LEU A 442 40.59 -11.07 23.26
C LEU A 442 40.65 -11.33 24.77
N ASN A 443 41.73 -11.93 25.29
CA ASN A 443 41.97 -12.22 26.72
C ASN A 443 41.30 -11.22 27.68
N LEU A 444 40.06 -11.52 28.09
CA LEU A 444 39.37 -10.89 29.21
C LEU A 444 39.44 -11.91 30.33
N HIS A 445 40.46 -11.73 31.16
CA HIS A 445 40.38 -12.08 32.57
C HIS A 445 39.55 -11.03 33.30
#